data_AF-A0A957MD74-F1
#
_entry.id   AF-A0A957MD74-F1
#
_cell.length_a   1.000
_cell.length_b   1.000
_cell.length_c   1.000
_cell.angle_alpha   90.00
_cell.angle_beta   90.00
_cell.angle_gamma   90.00
#
_symmetry.space_group_name_H-M   'P 1'
#
loop_
_entity.id
_entity.type
_entity.pdbx_description
1 polymer ?
#
loop_
_entity_poly.entity_id
_entity_poly.type
_entity_poly.pdbx_seq_one_letter_code
_entity_poly.pdbx_strand_id
1 'polypeptide(L)'
;RYVAELVEDGATLQMGIGAIPNAVLAALRNHRDLGIHTEMFSDGAIDLIERGIVNNEKKRIHPGKVVSAFAMGTRRMYDYIDDNPAVVLLDVAYVN
;
A
#
# COMPACT_ATOMS: atom_id res chain seq x y z
N ARG A 1 8.50 -3.55 -14.53
CA ARG A 1 9.50 -4.64 -14.44
C ARG A 1 10.76 -4.13 -13.77
N TYR A 2 11.52 -3.21 -14.37
CA TYR A 2 12.78 -2.69 -13.77
C TYR A 2 12.65 -2.15 -12.33
N VAL A 3 11.60 -1.38 -12.03
CA VAL A 3 11.39 -0.87 -10.65
C VAL A 3 11.13 -2.00 -9.65
N ALA A 4 10.43 -3.06 -10.06
CA ALA A 4 10.12 -4.18 -9.17
C ALA A 4 11.38 -4.97 -8.78
N GLU A 5 12.42 -4.98 -9.62
CA GLU A 5 13.70 -5.64 -9.31
C GLU A 5 14.50 -4.89 -8.23
N LEU A 6 14.14 -3.63 -7.95
CA LEU A 6 14.73 -2.83 -6.87
C LEU A 6 13.98 -2.97 -5.55
N VAL A 7 12.83 -3.64 -5.55
CA VAL A 7 12.00 -3.84 -4.36
C VAL A 7 12.37 -5.18 -3.74
N GLU A 8 12.73 -5.15 -2.46
CA GLU A 8 13.04 -6.35 -1.69
C GLU A 8 11.77 -6.89 -1.00
N ASP A 9 11.75 -8.20 -0.70
CA ASP A 9 10.76 -8.77 0.23
C ASP A 9 10.84 -8.02 1.57
N GLY A 10 9.69 -7.67 2.17
CA GLY A 10 9.64 -6.87 3.40
C GLY A 10 9.69 -5.35 3.22
N ALA A 11 9.87 -4.83 1.99
CA ALA A 11 9.91 -3.40 1.74
C ALA A 11 8.59 -2.68 2.08
N THR A 12 8.68 -1.42 2.54
CA THR A 12 7.52 -0.55 2.76
C THR A 12 7.39 0.45 1.62
N LEU A 13 6.24 0.46 0.96
CA LEU A 13 6.01 1.17 -0.29
C LEU A 13 5.31 2.52 -0.06
N GLN A 14 5.81 3.55 -0.75
CA GLN A 14 5.11 4.80 -1.05
C GLN A 14 4.87 4.84 -2.57
N MET A 15 3.63 5.09 -3.00
CA MET A 15 3.26 5.08 -4.41
C MET A 15 2.13 6.06 -4.72
N GLY A 16 2.21 6.72 -5.89
CA GLY A 16 1.15 7.56 -6.42
C GLY A 16 0.07 6.78 -7.19
N ILE A 17 -0.74 7.49 -7.98
CA ILE A 17 -1.76 6.92 -8.89
C ILE A 17 -1.32 6.95 -10.35
N GLY A 18 -2.04 6.19 -11.17
CA GLY A 18 -1.93 6.22 -12.63
C GLY A 18 -1.25 4.98 -13.19
N ALA A 19 -0.99 5.01 -14.50
CA ALA A 19 -0.55 3.84 -15.24
C ALA A 19 0.79 3.27 -14.73
N ILE A 20 1.74 4.13 -14.37
CA ILE A 20 3.08 3.70 -13.91
C ILE A 20 3.00 3.02 -12.54
N PRO A 21 2.45 3.63 -11.47
CA PRO A 21 2.27 2.96 -10.19
C PRO A 21 1.49 1.64 -10.32
N ASN A 22 0.41 1.62 -11.10
CA ASN A 22 -0.37 0.40 -11.31
C ASN A 22 0.46 -0.71 -11.97
N ALA A 23 1.31 -0.38 -12.96
CA ALA A 23 2.20 -1.35 -13.60
C ALA A 23 3.29 -1.85 -12.65
N VAL A 24 3.77 -1.02 -11.73
CA VAL A 24 4.71 -1.41 -10.68
C VAL A 24 4.03 -2.38 -9.70
N LEU A 25 2.87 -2.03 -9.14
CA LEU A 25 2.10 -2.90 -8.23
C LEU A 25 1.79 -4.25 -8.88
N ALA A 26 1.38 -4.26 -10.16
CA ALA A 26 1.15 -5.49 -10.90
C ALA A 26 2.40 -6.36 -11.06
N ALA A 27 3.59 -5.74 -11.11
CA ALA A 27 4.88 -6.44 -11.17
C ALA A 27 5.38 -6.93 -9.80
N LEU A 28 4.79 -6.47 -8.69
CA LEU A 28 5.17 -6.88 -7.33
C LEU A 28 4.54 -8.21 -6.88
N ARG A 29 3.79 -8.90 -7.74
CA ARG A 29 3.01 -10.09 -7.37
C ARG A 29 3.79 -11.30 -6.83
N ASN A 30 5.11 -11.32 -7.00
CA ASN A 30 5.99 -12.39 -6.52
C ASN A 30 6.74 -12.05 -5.23
N HIS A 31 6.55 -10.84 -4.68
CA HIS A 31 7.17 -10.41 -3.44
C HIS A 31 6.37 -10.90 -2.23
N ARG A 32 6.98 -10.81 -1.06
CA ARG A 32 6.38 -11.19 0.22
C ARG A 32 6.59 -10.12 1.28
N ASP A 33 5.67 -10.13 2.25
CA ASP A 33 5.72 -9.33 3.47
C ASP A 33 5.84 -7.82 3.27
N LEU A 34 5.32 -7.31 2.16
CA LEU A 34 5.40 -5.89 1.84
C LEU A 34 4.55 -5.06 2.81
N GLY A 35 4.94 -3.81 2.99
CA GLY A 35 4.23 -2.79 3.77
C GLY A 35 3.78 -1.61 2.92
N ILE A 36 2.86 -0.81 3.45
CA ILE A 36 2.39 0.44 2.85
C ILE A 36 2.49 1.57 3.88
N HIS A 37 3.22 2.61 3.50
CA HIS A 37 3.19 3.93 4.12
C HIS A 37 3.26 4.93 2.98
N THR A 38 2.13 5.54 2.65
CA THR A 38 1.98 6.33 1.42
C THR A 38 1.27 7.64 1.71
N GLU A 39 1.48 8.67 0.90
CA GLU A 39 0.67 9.89 1.01
C GLU A 39 -0.80 9.59 0.65
N MET A 40 -1.00 8.78 -0.40
CA MET A 40 -2.31 8.47 -0.96
C MET A 40 -2.51 6.96 -1.13
N PHE A 41 -3.63 6.45 -0.62
CA PHE A 41 -4.06 5.07 -0.79
C PHE A 41 -5.06 4.92 -1.94
N SER A 42 -4.91 3.87 -2.76
CA SER A 42 -5.70 3.64 -3.98
C SER A 42 -5.96 2.15 -4.24
N ASP A 43 -6.87 1.85 -5.16
CA ASP A 43 -7.35 0.50 -5.48
C ASP A 43 -6.24 -0.52 -5.77
N GLY A 44 -5.16 -0.11 -6.43
CA GLY A 44 -4.10 -1.03 -6.85
C GLY A 44 -3.39 -1.72 -5.68
N ALA A 45 -3.34 -1.07 -4.52
CA ALA A 45 -2.74 -1.64 -3.32
C ALA A 45 -3.62 -2.75 -2.71
N ILE A 46 -4.94 -2.63 -2.83
CA ILE A 46 -5.92 -3.58 -2.26
C ILE A 46 -5.71 -4.97 -2.85
N ASP A 47 -5.44 -5.05 -4.16
CA ASP A 47 -5.17 -6.32 -4.84
C ASP A 47 -3.96 -7.07 -4.24
N LEU A 48 -2.94 -6.35 -3.78
CA LEU A 48 -1.76 -6.97 -3.16
C LEU A 48 -2.03 -7.36 -1.71
N ILE A 49 -2.87 -6.59 -1.01
CA ILE A 49 -3.27 -6.89 0.37
C ILE A 49 -4.15 -8.15 0.41
N GLU A 50 -5.18 -8.23 -0.44
CA GLU A 50 -6.08 -9.40 -0.52
C GLU A 50 -5.34 -10.69 -0.90
N ARG A 51 -4.19 -10.58 -1.59
CA ARG A 51 -3.32 -11.71 -1.94
C ARG A 51 -2.32 -12.08 -0.83
N GLY A 52 -2.28 -11.33 0.27
CA GLY A 52 -1.32 -11.51 1.36
C GLY A 52 0.12 -11.10 1.00
N ILE A 53 0.34 -10.48 -0.17
CA ILE A 53 1.66 -9.98 -0.57
C ILE A 53 2.04 -8.76 0.26
N VAL A 54 1.07 -7.87 0.49
CA VAL A 54 1.17 -6.78 1.45
C VAL A 54 0.47 -7.20 2.73
N ASN A 55 1.22 -7.34 3.81
CA ASN A 55 0.70 -7.67 5.14
C ASN A 55 1.13 -6.66 6.22
N ASN A 56 2.03 -5.72 5.89
CA ASN A 56 2.55 -4.72 6.82
C ASN A 56 3.29 -5.30 8.04
N GLU A 57 3.61 -6.60 8.09
CA GLU A 57 4.18 -7.25 9.28
C GLU A 57 5.63 -6.85 9.54
N LYS A 58 6.39 -6.53 8.48
CA LYS A 58 7.80 -6.13 8.57
C LYS A 58 8.00 -4.64 8.81
N LYS A 59 6.93 -3.84 8.88
CA LYS A 59 7.03 -2.40 9.15
C LYS A 59 7.56 -2.18 10.56
N ARG A 60 8.57 -1.32 10.69
CA ARG A 60 9.10 -0.90 11.99
C ARG A 60 8.12 -0.01 12.78
N ILE A 61 7.34 0.80 12.08
CA ILE A 61 6.37 1.75 12.65
C ILE A 61 5.00 1.38 12.08
N HIS A 62 3.97 1.35 12.93
CA HIS A 62 2.62 0.88 12.58
C HIS A 62 2.60 -0.53 11.93
N PRO A 63 3.16 -1.56 12.60
CA PRO A 63 3.12 -2.93 12.09
C PRO A 63 1.68 -3.44 11.92
N GLY A 64 1.44 -4.17 10.84
CA GLY A 64 0.12 -4.69 10.49
C GLY A 64 -0.87 -3.64 9.98
N LYS A 65 -0.45 -2.38 9.79
CA LYS A 65 -1.32 -1.28 9.34
C LYS A 65 -0.86 -0.69 8.02
N VAL A 66 -1.81 -0.47 7.11
CA VAL A 66 -1.68 0.49 6.01
C VAL A 66 -1.77 1.89 6.60
N VAL A 67 -0.79 2.74 6.29
CA VAL A 67 -0.77 4.15 6.73
C VAL A 67 -0.89 5.05 5.51
N SER A 68 -1.83 6.00 5.54
CA SER A 68 -2.00 6.99 4.47
C SER A 68 -2.39 8.37 5.01
N ALA A 69 -2.15 9.44 4.24
CA ALA A 69 -2.64 10.77 4.59
C ALA A 69 -4.06 11.01 4.05
N PHE A 70 -4.31 10.56 2.82
CA PHE A 70 -5.63 10.54 2.21
C PHE A 70 -5.84 9.30 1.34
N ALA A 71 -7.05 9.12 0.82
CA ALA A 71 -7.39 8.01 -0.07
C ALA A 71 -8.19 8.51 -1.28
N MET A 72 -7.90 7.97 -2.46
CA MET A 72 -8.55 8.36 -3.71
C MET A 72 -8.58 7.19 -4.69
N GLY A 73 -9.73 6.97 -5.32
CA GLY A 73 -9.96 5.78 -6.13
C GLY A 73 -11.44 5.48 -6.32
N THR A 74 -11.78 4.22 -6.52
CA THR A 74 -13.16 3.79 -6.78
C THR A 74 -13.92 3.49 -5.48
N ARG A 75 -15.22 3.17 -5.62
CA ARG A 75 -16.06 2.73 -4.49
C ARG A 75 -15.46 1.54 -3.75
N ARG A 76 -14.81 0.60 -4.44
CA ARG A 76 -14.15 -0.56 -3.81
C ARG A 76 -13.14 -0.12 -2.76
N MET A 77 -12.38 0.93 -3.04
CA MET A 77 -11.39 1.43 -2.10
C MET A 77 -12.04 2.08 -0.88
N TYR A 78 -13.11 2.84 -1.06
CA TYR A 78 -13.85 3.39 0.08
C TYR A 78 -14.50 2.28 0.93
N ASP A 79 -15.15 1.29 0.29
CA ASP A 79 -15.74 0.14 0.98
C ASP A 79 -14.68 -0.71 1.71
N TYR A 80 -13.44 -0.77 1.19
CA TYR A 80 -12.33 -1.48 1.84
C TYR A 80 -11.81 -0.78 3.10
N ILE A 81 -11.84 0.56 3.12
CA ILE A 81 -11.39 1.37 4.27
C ILE A 81 -12.46 1.42 5.35
N ASP A 82 -13.73 1.36 4.97
CA ASP A 82 -14.87 1.45 5.88
C ASP A 82 -14.76 0.46 7.04
N ASP A 83 -14.74 1.00 8.27
CA ASP A 83 -14.55 0.25 9.53
C ASP A 83 -13.38 -0.76 9.55
N ASN A 84 -12.35 -0.56 8.70
CA ASN A 84 -11.23 -1.47 8.61
C ASN A 84 -10.09 -1.03 9.56
N PRO A 85 -9.87 -1.71 10.71
CA PRO A 85 -8.85 -1.32 11.66
C PRO A 85 -7.43 -1.50 11.11
N ALA A 86 -7.24 -2.21 9.99
CA ALA A 86 -5.95 -2.36 9.34
C ALA A 86 -5.52 -1.12 8.53
N VAL A 87 -6.41 -0.14 8.32
CA VAL A 87 -6.11 1.12 7.65
C VAL A 87 -6.13 2.27 8.65
N VAL A 88 -5.10 3.11 8.63
CA VAL A 88 -5.00 4.29 9.49
C VAL A 88 -4.71 5.52 8.62
N LEU A 89 -5.66 6.47 8.61
CA LEU A 89 -5.47 7.77 8.00
C LEU A 89 -4.96 8.75 9.05
N LEU A 90 -3.78 9.34 8.80
CA LEU A 90 -3.08 10.23 9.74
C LEU A 90 -2.86 11.61 9.11
N ASP A 91 -2.51 12.58 9.95
CA ASP A 91 -2.14 13.93 9.50
C ASP A 91 -0.97 13.87 8.50
N VAL A 92 -1.04 14.69 7.45
CA VAL A 92 0.01 14.74 6.41
C VAL A 92 1.38 15.10 6.99
N ALA A 93 1.45 15.89 8.06
CA ALA A 93 2.70 16.24 8.73
C ALA A 93 3.37 15.06 9.46
N TYR A 94 2.63 13.96 9.67
CA TYR A 94 3.20 12.70 10.15
C TYR A 94 3.58 11.77 9.00
N VAL A 95 2.77 11.75 7.94
CA VAL A 95 2.95 10.80 6.84
C VAL A 95 4.09 11.24 5.90
N ASN A 96 4.33 12.54 5.73
CA ASN A 96 5.33 13.14 4.83
C ASN A 96 6.36 13.97 5.60
#